data_AF-A0A0G3IP54-F1
#
_entry.id   AF-A0A0G3IP54-F1
#
_cell.length_a   1.000
_cell.length_b   1.000
_cell.length_c   1.000
_cell.angle_alpha   90.00
_cell.angle_beta   90.00
_cell.angle_gamma   90.00
#
_symmetry.space_group_name_H-M   'P 1'
#
loop_
_entity.id
_entity.type
_entity.pdbx_description
1 polymer ?
#
loop_
_entity_poly.entity_id
_entity_poly.type
_entity_poly.pdbx_seq_one_letter_code
_entity_poly.pdbx_strand_id
1 'polypeptide(L)'
;MLSDIARQIDYTFFNKAPTANPSQGQQTGPDKTIAGALNGASNNGFGLSYSIAEMPKYGNAFVDPNTGAYSYTARKELITPGITDSFTVQIDNGASARLPGLLGQLQLALHSMAVALGVAKPDTIYSTISVTITGTSDYGDPTTNAAWWQKQTIDNDCVLIAVASALGQLSGTMPSEAAIVDVAKNTPSVVNPASPMYVGSKAETGFGGVKLEDAVALLQKYGLAAQLVTYVDPALPGEAPNKATLTDGARALLDVEAALAGGEAVIAIVNAQIIYTAAGNAYPTPFFEANHAIQVTGVDISTGKVYVNDGNLMTGSTPISIGAFMWGWMGSDFNTIYAEKPAQSAAAAVDTGIAA
;
A
#
# COMPACT_ATOMS: atom_id res chain seq x y z
N MET A 1 -20.26 -2.17 48.28
CA MET A 1 -19.12 -1.75 49.14
C MET A 1 -18.10 -2.86 49.35
N LEU A 2 -18.36 -3.92 50.14
CA LEU A 2 -17.38 -5.01 50.32
C LEU A 2 -17.10 -5.79 49.01
N SER A 3 -18.14 -5.99 48.19
CA SER A 3 -18.04 -6.61 46.86
C SER A 3 -17.19 -5.79 45.88
N ASP A 4 -17.23 -4.45 45.98
CA ASP A 4 -16.49 -3.57 45.08
C ASP A 4 -15.01 -3.52 45.42
N ILE A 5 -14.67 -3.56 46.71
CA ILE A 5 -13.28 -3.62 47.18
C ILE A 5 -12.63 -4.94 46.76
N ALA A 6 -13.32 -6.07 46.96
CA ALA A 6 -12.80 -7.37 46.53
C ALA A 6 -12.53 -7.41 45.02
N ARG A 7 -13.47 -6.91 44.22
CA ARG A 7 -13.33 -6.85 42.76
C ARG A 7 -12.17 -5.95 42.33
N GLN A 8 -11.92 -4.84 43.03
CA GLN A 8 -10.78 -3.97 42.76
C GLN A 8 -9.43 -4.60 43.14
N ILE A 9 -9.39 -5.40 44.22
CA ILE A 9 -8.20 -6.20 44.58
C ILE A 9 -7.93 -7.26 43.51
N ASP A 10 -8.97 -7.96 43.06
CA ASP A 10 -8.88 -8.96 41.99
C ASP A 10 -8.36 -8.35 40.69
N TYR A 11 -8.90 -7.20 40.27
CA TYR A 11 -8.36 -6.47 39.11
C TYR A 11 -6.90 -6.06 39.31
N THR A 12 -6.56 -5.50 40.49
CA THR A 12 -5.21 -4.97 40.70
C THR A 12 -4.16 -6.08 40.70
N PHE A 13 -4.41 -7.23 41.34
CA PHE A 13 -3.37 -8.25 41.57
C PHE A 13 -3.58 -9.56 40.81
N PHE A 14 -4.78 -9.83 40.32
CA PHE A 14 -5.18 -11.12 39.75
C PHE A 14 -6.01 -10.98 38.45
N ASN A 15 -5.83 -9.88 37.72
CA ASN A 15 -6.59 -9.62 36.49
C ASN A 15 -6.49 -10.81 35.53
N LYS A 16 -7.62 -11.12 34.88
CA LYS A 16 -7.66 -12.07 33.77
C LYS A 16 -7.88 -11.27 32.50
N ALA A 17 -7.02 -11.48 31.50
CA ALA A 17 -7.12 -10.77 30.24
C ALA A 17 -8.47 -11.07 29.56
N PRO A 18 -9.00 -10.11 28.78
CA PRO A 18 -10.15 -10.40 27.95
C PRO A 18 -9.82 -11.46 26.89
N THR A 19 -10.85 -12.06 26.33
CA THR A 19 -10.76 -12.99 25.19
C THR A 19 -11.72 -12.56 24.10
N ALA A 20 -11.42 -12.86 22.85
CA ALA A 20 -12.30 -12.56 21.71
C ALA A 20 -12.41 -13.77 20.79
N ASN A 21 -13.56 -13.92 20.14
CA ASN A 21 -13.80 -14.92 19.11
C ASN A 21 -14.55 -14.28 17.95
N PRO A 22 -13.87 -13.47 17.13
CA PRO A 22 -14.53 -12.66 16.12
C PRO A 22 -15.32 -13.51 15.13
N SER A 23 -16.49 -13.01 14.75
CA SER A 23 -17.33 -13.60 13.71
C SER A 23 -17.68 -12.55 12.67
N GLN A 24 -17.87 -12.99 11.43
CA GLN A 24 -18.18 -12.13 10.30
C GLN A 24 -19.40 -12.64 9.54
N GLY A 25 -20.26 -11.72 9.10
CA GLY A 25 -21.41 -11.98 8.24
C GLY A 25 -21.05 -12.01 6.75
N GLN A 26 -22.08 -12.22 5.93
CA GLN A 26 -21.98 -12.12 4.48
C GLN A 26 -21.85 -10.66 4.03
N GLN A 27 -21.29 -10.44 2.83
CA GLN A 27 -21.27 -9.14 2.17
C GLN A 27 -22.71 -8.75 1.76
N THR A 28 -23.09 -7.49 1.97
CA THR A 28 -24.46 -7.01 1.73
C THR A 28 -24.52 -5.71 0.94
N GLY A 29 -25.56 -5.57 0.12
CA GLY A 29 -25.80 -4.35 -0.66
C GLY A 29 -24.82 -4.15 -1.83
N PRO A 30 -24.97 -3.04 -2.57
CA PRO A 30 -24.10 -2.70 -3.71
C PRO A 30 -22.66 -2.42 -3.30
N ASP A 31 -22.44 -1.90 -2.09
CA ASP A 31 -21.11 -1.58 -1.54
C ASP A 31 -20.43 -2.78 -0.88
N LYS A 32 -21.05 -3.97 -0.93
CA LYS A 32 -20.55 -5.22 -0.34
C LYS A 32 -20.12 -5.09 1.12
N THR A 33 -20.84 -4.28 1.89
CA THR A 33 -20.54 -4.02 3.30
C THR A 33 -20.53 -5.32 4.10
N ILE A 34 -19.49 -5.49 4.90
CA ILE A 34 -19.28 -6.61 5.80
C ILE A 34 -19.60 -6.14 7.23
N ALA A 35 -20.46 -6.87 7.92
CA ALA A 35 -20.71 -6.66 9.35
C ALA A 35 -20.22 -7.86 10.16
N GLY A 36 -19.80 -7.62 11.40
CA GLY A 36 -19.38 -8.69 12.31
C GLY A 36 -19.38 -8.26 13.76
N ALA A 37 -18.82 -9.11 14.61
CA ALA A 37 -18.68 -8.84 16.05
C ALA A 37 -17.40 -9.47 16.59
N LEU A 38 -16.77 -8.83 17.58
CA LEU A 38 -15.57 -9.34 18.25
C LEU A 38 -15.89 -10.49 19.22
N ASN A 39 -17.15 -10.58 19.69
CA ASN A 39 -17.61 -11.56 20.68
C ASN A 39 -16.67 -11.64 21.90
N GLY A 40 -16.39 -10.49 22.50
CA GLY A 40 -15.46 -10.38 23.61
C GLY A 40 -16.04 -10.91 24.92
N ALA A 41 -15.20 -11.54 25.74
CA ALA A 41 -15.48 -11.86 27.14
C ALA A 41 -14.45 -11.17 28.05
N SER A 42 -14.93 -10.46 29.07
CA SER A 42 -14.10 -9.64 29.96
C SER A 42 -13.21 -10.46 30.89
N ASN A 43 -13.71 -11.56 31.44
CA ASN A 43 -13.00 -12.44 32.38
C ASN A 43 -12.59 -11.83 33.74
N ASN A 44 -12.82 -10.54 34.00
CA ASN A 44 -12.48 -9.88 35.27
C ASN A 44 -13.67 -9.21 35.98
N GLY A 45 -14.88 -9.31 35.41
CA GLY A 45 -16.10 -8.74 35.99
C GLY A 45 -16.30 -7.24 35.77
N PHE A 46 -15.46 -6.62 34.93
CA PHE A 46 -15.62 -5.24 34.44
C PHE A 46 -16.04 -5.22 32.97
N GLY A 47 -16.72 -4.16 32.54
CA GLY A 47 -17.21 -4.03 31.17
C GLY A 47 -16.07 -3.90 30.17
N LEU A 48 -16.26 -4.48 28.98
CA LEU A 48 -15.34 -4.32 27.86
C LEU A 48 -15.52 -2.96 27.19
N SER A 49 -14.43 -2.46 26.63
CA SER A 49 -14.42 -1.36 25.66
C SER A 49 -13.63 -1.76 24.41
N TYR A 50 -14.06 -1.24 23.27
CA TYR A 50 -13.49 -1.56 21.96
C TYR A 50 -13.06 -0.29 21.23
N SER A 51 -11.92 -0.35 20.56
CA SER A 51 -11.44 0.73 19.70
C SER A 51 -10.59 0.17 18.57
N ILE A 52 -10.61 0.84 17.42
CA ILE A 52 -9.69 0.49 16.33
C ILE A 52 -8.28 0.97 16.72
N ALA A 53 -7.34 0.04 16.82
CA ALA A 53 -5.93 0.30 17.06
C ALA A 53 -5.18 0.59 15.75
N GLU A 54 -5.58 -0.08 14.67
CA GLU A 54 -5.03 0.09 13.34
C GLU A 54 -6.16 0.07 12.31
N MET A 55 -6.26 1.14 11.52
CA MET A 55 -7.28 1.28 10.49
C MET A 55 -6.97 0.38 9.28
N PRO A 56 -8.00 -0.07 8.54
CA PRO A 56 -7.81 -0.73 7.25
C PRO A 56 -7.17 0.22 6.23
N LYS A 57 -6.45 -0.33 5.25
CA LYS A 57 -5.75 0.46 4.22
C LYS A 57 -6.62 0.76 3.00
N TYR A 58 -7.53 -0.14 2.66
CA TYR A 58 -8.31 -0.19 1.43
C TYR A 58 -9.82 -0.01 1.64
N GLY A 59 -10.18 0.50 2.81
CA GLY A 59 -11.56 0.76 3.17
C GLY A 59 -11.67 1.57 4.44
N ASN A 60 -12.87 1.57 5.01
CA ASN A 60 -13.15 2.12 6.32
C ASN A 60 -13.77 1.04 7.19
N ALA A 61 -13.35 1.02 8.45
CA ALA A 61 -13.96 0.19 9.48
C ALA A 61 -14.53 1.06 10.59
N PHE A 62 -15.62 0.60 11.19
CA PHE A 62 -16.19 1.15 12.41
C PHE A 62 -16.36 0.02 13.42
N VAL A 63 -16.08 0.30 14.69
CA VAL A 63 -16.38 -0.61 15.81
C VAL A 63 -17.23 0.12 16.84
N ASP A 64 -18.32 -0.50 17.26
CA ASP A 64 -19.12 -0.02 18.38
C ASP A 64 -18.32 -0.21 19.68
N PRO A 65 -18.04 0.89 20.42
CA PRO A 65 -17.12 0.84 21.54
C PRO A 65 -17.63 0.05 22.75
N ASN A 66 -18.91 -0.31 22.79
CA ASN A 66 -19.53 -1.00 23.92
C ASN A 66 -19.87 -2.46 23.60
N THR A 67 -20.28 -2.75 22.37
CA THR A 67 -20.73 -4.09 21.96
C THR A 67 -19.65 -4.87 21.22
N GLY A 68 -18.67 -4.19 20.61
CA GLY A 68 -17.70 -4.82 19.74
C GLY A 68 -18.31 -5.31 18.42
N ALA A 69 -19.54 -4.88 18.07
CA ALA A 69 -20.04 -5.00 16.71
C ALA A 69 -19.22 -4.11 15.79
N TYR A 70 -18.95 -4.55 14.56
CA TYR A 70 -18.19 -3.77 13.60
C TYR A 70 -18.81 -3.83 12.20
N SER A 71 -18.44 -2.85 11.38
CA SER A 71 -18.70 -2.85 9.94
C SER A 71 -17.44 -2.46 9.18
N TYR A 72 -17.33 -2.96 7.95
CA TYR A 72 -16.29 -2.63 6.99
C TYR A 72 -16.90 -2.39 5.60
N THR A 73 -16.43 -1.34 4.94
CA THR A 73 -16.75 -1.02 3.54
C THR A 73 -15.45 -0.64 2.83
N ALA A 74 -15.12 -1.33 1.73
CA ALA A 74 -13.95 -1.01 0.93
C ALA A 74 -14.14 0.30 0.15
N ARG A 75 -13.04 0.86 -0.36
CA ARG A 75 -13.12 1.99 -1.30
C ARG A 75 -13.90 1.60 -2.55
N LYS A 76 -14.59 2.56 -3.16
CA LYS A 76 -15.58 2.30 -4.22
C LYS A 76 -14.98 1.59 -5.43
N GLU A 77 -13.78 1.98 -5.81
CA GLU A 77 -13.00 1.43 -6.91
C GLU A 77 -12.63 -0.04 -6.72
N LEU A 78 -12.61 -0.54 -5.47
CA LEU A 78 -12.28 -1.92 -5.12
C LEU A 78 -13.50 -2.83 -4.97
N ILE A 79 -14.72 -2.29 -5.09
CA ILE A 79 -15.95 -3.09 -4.94
C ILE A 79 -16.12 -4.11 -6.08
N THR A 80 -15.83 -3.69 -7.31
CA THR A 80 -15.94 -4.56 -8.49
C THR A 80 -14.80 -5.58 -8.57
N PRO A 81 -13.52 -5.18 -8.56
CA PRO A 81 -12.43 -6.13 -8.65
C PRO A 81 -12.26 -6.96 -7.37
N GLY A 82 -12.72 -6.46 -6.22
CA GLY A 82 -12.48 -7.06 -4.92
C GLY A 82 -11.15 -6.61 -4.32
N ILE A 83 -10.95 -6.92 -3.05
CA ILE A 83 -9.69 -6.69 -2.34
C ILE A 83 -9.70 -7.48 -1.03
N THR A 84 -8.52 -7.84 -0.51
CA THR A 84 -8.36 -8.27 0.88
C THR A 84 -7.72 -7.15 1.69
N ASP A 85 -8.24 -6.90 2.88
CA ASP A 85 -7.79 -5.86 3.79
C ASP A 85 -7.84 -6.38 5.24
N SER A 86 -7.31 -5.61 6.18
CA SER A 86 -7.38 -5.94 7.59
C SER A 86 -7.33 -4.72 8.47
N PHE A 87 -7.95 -4.81 9.64
CA PHE A 87 -7.85 -3.79 10.68
C PHE A 87 -7.68 -4.45 12.04
N THR A 88 -7.09 -3.74 13.00
CA THR A 88 -6.82 -4.29 14.34
C THR A 88 -7.69 -3.58 15.36
N VAL A 89 -8.42 -4.36 16.16
CA VAL A 89 -9.26 -3.86 17.26
C VAL A 89 -8.59 -4.14 18.60
N GLN A 90 -8.45 -3.10 19.42
CA GLN A 90 -8.10 -3.20 20.82
C GLN A 90 -9.35 -3.52 21.64
N ILE A 91 -9.21 -4.47 22.57
CA ILE A 91 -10.27 -4.91 23.48
C ILE A 91 -9.74 -4.74 24.89
N ASP A 92 -10.34 -3.83 25.67
CA ASP A 92 -9.87 -3.43 27.01
C ASP A 92 -10.92 -3.78 28.07
N ASN A 93 -10.54 -4.58 29.07
CA ASN A 93 -11.38 -4.91 30.24
C ASN A 93 -11.00 -4.16 31.53
N GLY A 94 -9.99 -3.29 31.47
CA GLY A 94 -9.51 -2.45 32.58
C GLY A 94 -10.06 -1.02 32.54
N ALA A 95 -10.54 -0.52 31.40
CA ALA A 95 -11.04 0.85 31.27
C ALA A 95 -12.11 1.22 32.30
N SER A 96 -13.05 0.30 32.59
CA SER A 96 -14.08 0.49 33.63
C SER A 96 -13.65 0.02 35.03
N ALA A 97 -12.48 -0.61 35.15
CA ALA A 97 -11.91 -1.06 36.42
C ALA A 97 -11.04 0.02 37.09
N ARG A 98 -10.31 0.81 36.29
CA ARG A 98 -9.38 1.84 36.77
C ARG A 98 -10.09 2.89 37.63
N LEU A 99 -9.60 3.07 38.84
CA LEU A 99 -10.05 4.13 39.75
C LEU A 99 -9.59 5.51 39.24
N PRO A 100 -10.33 6.60 39.54
CA PRO A 100 -9.90 7.95 39.17
C PRO A 100 -8.88 8.55 40.17
N GLY A 101 -8.19 9.60 39.74
CA GLY A 101 -7.33 10.43 40.61
C GLY A 101 -6.11 9.72 41.17
N LEU A 102 -5.65 10.16 42.35
CA LEU A 102 -4.42 9.63 42.98
C LEU A 102 -4.52 8.14 43.34
N LEU A 103 -5.71 7.66 43.72
CA LEU A 103 -5.94 6.24 43.98
C LEU A 103 -5.82 5.41 42.71
N GLY A 104 -6.28 5.94 41.57
CA GLY A 104 -6.07 5.35 40.25
C GLY A 104 -4.60 5.20 39.88
N GLN A 105 -3.79 6.21 40.16
CA GLN A 105 -2.35 6.15 39.88
C GLN A 105 -1.64 5.11 40.74
N LEU A 106 -1.99 5.02 42.03
CA LEU A 106 -1.46 3.98 42.90
C LEU A 106 -1.91 2.58 42.43
N GLN A 107 -3.18 2.41 42.10
CA GLN A 107 -3.71 1.17 41.55
C GLN A 107 -2.99 0.75 40.27
N LEU A 108 -2.80 1.69 39.34
CA LEU A 108 -2.10 1.43 38.08
C LEU A 108 -0.67 0.95 38.34
N ALA A 109 0.07 1.61 39.25
CA ALA A 109 1.42 1.20 39.60
C ALA A 109 1.46 -0.23 40.19
N LEU A 110 0.51 -0.56 41.09
CA LEU A 110 0.40 -1.90 41.68
C LEU A 110 0.00 -2.95 40.63
N HIS A 111 -0.94 -2.62 39.75
CA HIS A 111 -1.38 -3.51 38.67
C HIS A 111 -0.26 -3.77 37.67
N SER A 112 0.47 -2.73 37.23
CA SER A 112 1.63 -2.89 36.35
C SER A 112 2.72 -3.77 36.98
N MET A 113 2.96 -3.64 38.29
CA MET A 113 3.86 -4.52 39.02
C MET A 113 3.36 -5.96 39.03
N ALA A 114 2.06 -6.17 39.29
CA ALA A 114 1.44 -7.49 39.28
C ALA A 114 1.54 -8.19 37.91
N VAL A 115 1.37 -7.42 36.82
CA VAL A 115 1.58 -7.91 35.44
C VAL A 115 3.05 -8.27 35.21
N ALA A 116 3.99 -7.42 35.63
CA ALA A 116 5.42 -7.67 35.49
C ALA A 116 5.89 -8.92 36.27
N LEU A 117 5.28 -9.18 37.42
CA LEU A 117 5.52 -10.38 38.23
C LEU A 117 4.74 -11.62 37.74
N GLY A 118 3.89 -11.47 36.73
CA GLY A 118 3.11 -12.57 36.12
C GLY A 118 1.91 -13.05 36.94
N VAL A 119 1.55 -12.35 38.02
CA VAL A 119 0.40 -12.70 38.89
C VAL A 119 -0.92 -12.13 38.38
N ALA A 120 -0.86 -11.06 37.57
CA ALA A 120 -1.99 -10.51 36.82
C ALA A 120 -1.74 -10.59 35.30
N LYS A 121 -2.81 -10.58 34.51
CA LYS A 121 -2.74 -10.45 33.05
C LYS A 121 -2.97 -9.00 32.60
N PRO A 122 -2.47 -8.60 31.41
CA PRO A 122 -2.76 -7.28 30.84
C PRO A 122 -4.25 -7.03 30.63
N ASP A 123 -4.65 -5.76 30.70
CA ASP A 123 -6.03 -5.31 30.48
C ASP A 123 -6.51 -5.46 29.04
N THR A 124 -5.57 -5.50 28.10
CA THR A 124 -5.83 -5.32 26.68
C THR A 124 -5.35 -6.51 25.87
N ILE A 125 -6.17 -6.95 24.92
CA ILE A 125 -5.75 -7.80 23.80
C ILE A 125 -6.00 -7.06 22.48
N TYR A 126 -5.34 -7.52 21.43
CA TYR A 126 -5.55 -7.04 20.06
C TYR A 126 -6.09 -8.19 19.21
N SER A 127 -7.07 -7.88 18.37
CA SER A 127 -7.65 -8.82 17.42
C SER A 127 -7.59 -8.21 16.02
N THR A 128 -6.80 -8.84 15.15
CA THR A 128 -6.75 -8.47 13.72
C THR A 128 -7.89 -9.16 12.99
N ILE A 129 -8.69 -8.35 12.29
CA ILE A 129 -9.84 -8.80 11.50
C ILE A 129 -9.45 -8.69 10.03
N SER A 130 -9.33 -9.84 9.37
CA SER A 130 -9.14 -9.92 7.91
C SER A 130 -10.50 -9.92 7.22
N VAL A 131 -10.66 -9.03 6.24
CA VAL A 131 -11.87 -8.89 5.43
C VAL A 131 -11.53 -9.09 3.96
N THR A 132 -12.41 -9.77 3.22
CA THR A 132 -12.25 -9.95 1.77
C THR A 132 -13.52 -9.54 1.07
N ILE A 133 -13.41 -8.55 0.19
CA ILE A 133 -14.43 -8.20 -0.79
C ILE A 133 -14.21 -9.10 -2.00
N THR A 134 -15.22 -9.90 -2.34
CA THR A 134 -15.14 -10.78 -3.51
C THR A 134 -15.37 -9.96 -4.78
N GLY A 135 -14.69 -10.28 -5.87
CA GLY A 135 -14.81 -9.54 -7.12
C GLY A 135 -14.20 -10.26 -8.31
N THR A 136 -14.02 -9.55 -9.42
CA THR A 136 -13.45 -10.10 -10.66
C THR A 136 -11.96 -10.45 -10.54
N SER A 137 -11.26 -9.84 -9.59
CA SER A 137 -9.80 -9.90 -9.42
C SER A 137 -9.03 -9.44 -10.66
N ASP A 138 -9.62 -8.50 -11.40
CA ASP A 138 -9.08 -7.85 -12.59
C ASP A 138 -8.99 -6.33 -12.34
N TYR A 139 -7.77 -5.80 -12.37
CA TYR A 139 -7.43 -4.46 -11.90
C TYR A 139 -6.74 -3.67 -13.03
N GLY A 140 -7.11 -2.40 -13.19
CA GLY A 140 -6.57 -1.52 -14.24
C GLY A 140 -7.31 -1.63 -15.57
N ASP A 141 -6.69 -1.12 -16.64
CA ASP A 141 -7.24 -1.17 -18.00
C ASP A 141 -6.11 -1.43 -19.01
N PRO A 142 -5.65 -2.70 -19.12
CA PRO A 142 -4.58 -3.03 -20.04
C PRO A 142 -4.97 -2.80 -21.50
N THR A 143 -6.26 -2.84 -21.84
CA THR A 143 -6.71 -2.67 -23.23
C THR A 143 -6.50 -1.24 -23.69
N THR A 144 -6.99 -0.26 -22.92
CA THR A 144 -6.82 1.16 -23.25
C THR A 144 -5.36 1.58 -23.10
N ASN A 145 -4.69 1.12 -22.03
CA ASN A 145 -3.32 1.54 -21.75
C ASN A 145 -2.28 0.96 -22.70
N ALA A 146 -2.61 -0.07 -23.49
CA ALA A 146 -1.72 -0.60 -24.53
C ALA A 146 -1.33 0.47 -25.58
N ALA A 147 -2.18 1.49 -25.78
CA ALA A 147 -1.92 2.59 -26.71
C ALA A 147 -0.80 3.53 -26.24
N TRP A 148 -0.49 3.54 -24.94
CA TRP A 148 0.56 4.38 -24.34
C TRP A 148 1.91 3.69 -24.29
N TRP A 149 2.18 2.78 -25.23
CA TRP A 149 3.45 2.10 -25.38
C TRP A 149 4.30 2.76 -26.46
N GLN A 150 5.61 2.83 -26.23
CA GLN A 150 6.58 3.18 -27.25
C GLN A 150 7.85 2.34 -27.12
N LYS A 151 8.52 2.10 -28.25
CA LYS A 151 9.79 1.38 -28.29
C LYS A 151 10.87 2.23 -27.62
N GLN A 152 11.69 1.61 -26.79
CA GLN A 152 12.93 2.20 -26.31
C GLN A 152 14.01 2.04 -27.39
N THR A 153 14.68 3.13 -27.75
CA THR A 153 15.75 3.14 -28.74
C THR A 153 17.10 3.53 -28.13
N ILE A 154 17.12 4.13 -26.94
CA ILE A 154 18.35 4.47 -26.20
C ILE A 154 18.64 3.41 -25.13
N ASP A 155 19.91 3.16 -24.81
CA ASP A 155 20.34 1.99 -24.02
C ASP A 155 20.10 2.09 -22.50
N ASN A 156 19.69 3.26 -21.99
CA ASN A 156 19.61 3.53 -20.54
C ASN A 156 18.49 4.51 -20.12
N ASP A 157 17.44 4.68 -20.93
CA ASP A 157 16.37 5.65 -20.68
C ASP A 157 15.00 5.00 -20.38
N CYS A 158 14.99 3.72 -20.00
CA CYS A 158 13.77 2.96 -19.66
C CYS A 158 12.84 3.67 -18.66
N VAL A 159 13.42 4.39 -17.70
CA VAL A 159 12.69 5.23 -16.74
C VAL A 159 11.87 6.31 -17.45
N LEU A 160 12.44 6.98 -18.46
CA LEU A 160 11.75 8.01 -19.24
C LEU A 160 10.65 7.40 -20.12
N ILE A 161 10.87 6.22 -20.69
CA ILE A 161 9.85 5.49 -21.45
C ILE A 161 8.66 5.12 -20.56
N ALA A 162 8.91 4.60 -19.35
CA ALA A 162 7.86 4.26 -18.39
C ALA A 162 7.11 5.52 -17.91
N VAL A 163 7.82 6.63 -17.65
CA VAL A 163 7.21 7.93 -17.32
C VAL A 163 6.32 8.44 -18.45
N ALA A 164 6.78 8.38 -19.69
CA ALA A 164 5.98 8.81 -20.85
C ALA A 164 4.69 7.97 -20.98
N SER A 165 4.78 6.67 -20.73
CA SER A 165 3.65 5.76 -20.73
C SER A 165 2.62 6.12 -19.64
N ALA A 166 3.08 6.38 -18.41
CA ALA A 166 2.24 6.85 -17.30
C ALA A 166 1.59 8.23 -17.59
N LEU A 167 2.32 9.15 -18.24
CA LEU A 167 1.78 10.43 -18.70
C LEU A 167 0.69 10.23 -19.75
N GLY A 168 0.86 9.29 -20.67
CA GLY A 168 -0.16 8.88 -21.63
C GLY A 168 -1.44 8.43 -20.92
N GLN A 169 -1.33 7.46 -20.01
CA GLN A 169 -2.45 6.94 -19.23
C GLN A 169 -3.20 8.06 -18.49
N LEU A 170 -2.48 8.89 -17.73
CA LEU A 170 -3.11 9.86 -16.85
C LEU A 170 -3.55 11.12 -17.60
N SER A 171 -2.75 11.63 -18.52
CA SER A 171 -2.99 12.93 -19.16
C SER A 171 -3.65 12.83 -20.54
N GLY A 172 -3.73 11.62 -21.11
CA GLY A 172 -4.22 11.41 -22.48
C GLY A 172 -3.24 11.90 -23.56
N THR A 173 -1.99 12.16 -23.20
CA THR A 173 -0.93 12.57 -24.14
C THR A 173 0.40 11.97 -23.67
N MET A 174 1.02 11.18 -24.53
CA MET A 174 2.33 10.57 -24.29
C MET A 174 3.40 11.34 -25.06
N PRO A 175 4.43 11.88 -24.39
CA PRO A 175 5.58 12.45 -25.09
C PRO A 175 6.36 11.36 -25.83
N SER A 176 6.95 11.69 -26.97
CA SER A 176 7.91 10.81 -27.63
C SER A 176 9.17 10.65 -26.79
N GLU A 177 9.91 9.56 -27.02
CA GLU A 177 11.24 9.31 -26.40
C GLU A 177 12.15 10.54 -26.50
N ALA A 178 12.28 11.14 -27.69
CA ALA A 178 13.08 12.35 -27.88
C ALA A 178 12.59 13.54 -27.03
N ALA A 179 11.28 13.77 -26.96
CA ALA A 179 10.73 14.88 -26.20
C ALA A 179 10.94 14.72 -24.69
N ILE A 180 10.74 13.52 -24.14
CA ILE A 180 10.95 13.27 -22.71
C ILE A 180 12.44 13.30 -22.34
N VAL A 181 13.32 12.82 -23.23
CA VAL A 181 14.78 12.94 -23.10
C VAL A 181 15.22 14.40 -23.09
N ASP A 182 14.68 15.23 -23.97
CA ASP A 182 14.99 16.66 -24.02
C ASP A 182 14.57 17.36 -22.72
N VAL A 183 13.39 17.05 -22.18
CA VAL A 183 12.95 17.61 -20.89
C VAL A 183 13.89 17.18 -19.76
N ALA A 184 14.27 15.90 -19.71
CA ALA A 184 15.16 15.38 -18.68
C ALA A 184 16.59 15.96 -18.76
N LYS A 185 17.12 16.17 -19.98
CA LYS A 185 18.43 16.84 -20.20
C LYS A 185 18.43 18.31 -19.78
N ASN A 186 17.26 18.96 -19.81
CA ASN A 186 17.12 20.38 -19.47
C ASN A 186 16.51 20.63 -18.08
N THR A 187 16.37 19.58 -17.27
CA THR A 187 15.84 19.69 -15.90
C THR A 187 16.93 19.26 -14.90
N PRO A 188 17.30 20.09 -13.91
CA PRO A 188 18.22 19.69 -12.85
C PRO A 188 17.71 18.46 -12.09
N SER A 189 18.61 17.53 -11.75
CA SER A 189 18.28 16.39 -10.91
C SER A 189 17.98 16.83 -9.47
N VAL A 190 16.96 16.22 -8.85
CA VAL A 190 16.66 16.40 -7.43
C VAL A 190 17.59 15.59 -6.54
N VAL A 191 18.26 14.56 -7.09
CA VAL A 191 19.25 13.73 -6.39
C VAL A 191 20.64 14.36 -6.47
N ASN A 192 21.02 14.88 -7.64
CA ASN A 192 22.28 15.59 -7.85
C ASN A 192 22.04 16.93 -8.56
N PRO A 193 21.77 18.02 -7.82
CA PRO A 193 21.45 19.32 -8.40
C PRO A 193 22.52 19.94 -9.31
N ALA A 194 23.76 19.44 -9.29
CA ALA A 194 24.83 19.88 -10.18
C ALA A 194 24.75 19.28 -11.59
N SER A 195 23.87 18.32 -11.83
CA SER A 195 23.69 17.63 -13.11
C SER A 195 22.21 17.65 -13.54
N PRO A 196 21.91 17.52 -14.84
CA PRO A 196 20.54 17.26 -15.28
C PRO A 196 20.06 15.86 -14.86
N MET A 197 18.74 15.64 -14.87
CA MET A 197 18.12 14.34 -14.59
C MET A 197 18.61 13.24 -15.53
N TYR A 198 18.92 13.60 -16.78
CA TYR A 198 19.48 12.69 -17.77
C TYR A 198 20.69 13.33 -18.45
N VAL A 199 21.83 12.62 -18.42
CA VAL A 199 23.11 13.13 -18.94
C VAL A 199 23.47 12.58 -20.32
N GLY A 200 22.76 11.56 -20.82
CA GLY A 200 23.02 10.91 -22.11
C GLY A 200 23.03 9.38 -22.03
N SER A 201 23.25 8.73 -23.18
CA SER A 201 23.27 7.27 -23.26
C SER A 201 24.41 6.68 -22.41
N LYS A 202 24.29 5.40 -22.04
CA LYS A 202 25.34 4.72 -21.29
C LYS A 202 26.57 4.54 -22.16
N ALA A 203 26.40 4.27 -23.45
CA ALA A 203 27.48 4.23 -24.42
C ALA A 203 28.28 5.55 -24.50
N GLU A 204 27.61 6.70 -24.43
CA GLU A 204 28.26 8.02 -24.52
C GLU A 204 28.90 8.46 -23.20
N THR A 205 28.23 8.20 -22.07
CA THR A 205 28.54 8.89 -20.80
C THR A 205 28.99 7.96 -19.68
N GLY A 206 28.74 6.65 -19.82
CA GLY A 206 28.96 5.66 -18.76
C GLY A 206 27.92 5.69 -17.63
N PHE A 207 26.96 6.62 -17.63
CA PHE A 207 25.94 6.71 -16.58
C PHE A 207 24.75 5.76 -16.82
N GLY A 208 24.16 5.31 -15.71
CA GLY A 208 23.14 4.25 -15.70
C GLY A 208 21.71 4.68 -16.05
N GLY A 209 21.48 5.94 -16.44
CA GLY A 209 20.15 6.48 -16.73
C GLY A 209 19.64 7.45 -15.66
N VAL A 210 18.32 7.58 -15.58
CA VAL A 210 17.60 8.52 -14.69
C VAL A 210 17.38 7.91 -13.30
N LYS A 211 17.49 8.72 -12.24
CA LYS A 211 17.21 8.28 -10.86
C LYS A 211 15.69 8.15 -10.63
N LEU A 212 15.27 7.29 -9.72
CA LEU A 212 13.84 7.06 -9.47
C LEU A 212 13.16 8.30 -8.87
N GLU A 213 13.88 9.02 -8.02
CA GLU A 213 13.43 10.29 -7.44
C GLU A 213 13.31 11.39 -8.51
N ASP A 214 14.20 11.36 -9.52
CA ASP A 214 14.10 12.25 -10.68
C ASP A 214 12.88 11.91 -11.54
N ALA A 215 12.52 10.62 -11.67
CA ALA A 215 11.31 10.19 -12.37
C ALA A 215 10.03 10.68 -11.67
N VAL A 216 10.00 10.60 -10.33
CA VAL A 216 8.92 11.18 -9.50
C VAL A 216 8.85 12.69 -9.72
N ALA A 217 9.96 13.40 -9.63
CA ALA A 217 10.01 14.85 -9.85
C ALA A 217 9.60 15.23 -11.28
N LEU A 218 9.91 14.40 -12.27
CA LEU A 218 9.50 14.60 -13.65
C LEU A 218 7.97 14.46 -13.80
N LEU A 219 7.36 13.41 -13.23
CA LEU A 219 5.90 13.27 -13.20
C LEU A 219 5.22 14.47 -12.50
N GLN A 220 5.79 14.94 -11.39
CA GLN A 220 5.32 16.13 -10.67
C GLN A 220 5.45 17.42 -11.51
N LYS A 221 6.52 17.55 -12.31
CA LYS A 221 6.69 18.66 -13.25
C LYS A 221 5.59 18.71 -14.31
N TYR A 222 5.02 17.55 -14.68
CA TYR A 222 3.85 17.45 -15.56
C TYR A 222 2.50 17.64 -14.83
N GLY A 223 2.53 18.01 -13.54
CA GLY A 223 1.32 18.31 -12.77
C GLY A 223 0.62 17.08 -12.20
N LEU A 224 1.31 15.94 -12.10
CA LEU A 224 0.79 14.75 -11.43
C LEU A 224 1.20 14.71 -9.96
N ALA A 225 0.39 14.10 -9.10
CA ALA A 225 0.88 13.65 -7.80
C ALA A 225 1.65 12.34 -8.04
N ALA A 226 2.87 12.22 -7.52
CA ALA A 226 3.67 11.01 -7.67
C ALA A 226 4.57 10.78 -6.46
N GLN A 227 4.83 9.51 -6.16
CA GLN A 227 5.68 9.08 -5.07
C GLN A 227 6.43 7.79 -5.40
N LEU A 228 7.65 7.66 -4.88
CA LEU A 228 8.38 6.40 -4.85
C LEU A 228 8.05 5.69 -3.53
N VAL A 229 7.63 4.44 -3.61
CA VAL A 229 7.35 3.57 -2.47
C VAL A 229 8.36 2.44 -2.43
N THR A 230 8.92 2.24 -1.23
CA THR A 230 9.83 1.14 -0.89
C THR A 230 9.15 0.22 0.11
N TYR A 231 9.24 -1.09 -0.10
CA TYR A 231 8.58 -2.09 0.76
C TYR A 231 9.52 -2.72 1.78
N VAL A 232 10.69 -2.12 1.99
CA VAL A 232 11.69 -2.60 2.94
C VAL A 232 11.86 -1.57 4.04
N ASP A 233 11.86 -2.05 5.27
CA ASP A 233 12.12 -1.19 6.43
C ASP A 233 13.57 -0.70 6.40
N PRO A 234 13.82 0.58 6.74
CA PRO A 234 15.17 1.10 6.82
C PRO A 234 16.00 0.28 7.82
N ALA A 235 17.21 -0.10 7.43
CA ALA A 235 18.13 -0.80 8.32
C ALA A 235 18.43 0.06 9.56
N LEU A 236 18.45 -0.56 10.74
CA LEU A 236 18.86 0.13 11.96
C LEU A 236 20.38 0.42 11.93
N PRO A 237 20.86 1.41 12.71
CA PRO A 237 22.28 1.72 12.75
C PRO A 237 23.14 0.50 13.10
N GLY A 238 24.00 0.10 12.17
CA GLY A 238 24.91 -1.05 12.32
C GLY A 238 24.40 -2.37 11.72
N GLU A 239 23.18 -2.41 11.19
CA GLU A 239 22.66 -3.56 10.45
C GLU A 239 23.01 -3.49 8.96
N ALA A 240 23.08 -4.67 8.32
CA ALA A 240 23.13 -4.72 6.86
C ALA A 240 21.82 -4.18 6.28
N PRO A 241 21.83 -3.63 5.04
CA PRO A 241 20.59 -3.25 4.36
C PRO A 241 19.60 -4.42 4.35
N ASN A 242 18.38 -4.16 4.83
CA ASN A 242 17.30 -5.13 4.76
C ASN A 242 16.98 -5.46 3.30
N LYS A 243 16.45 -6.66 3.07
CA LYS A 243 15.97 -7.11 1.76
C LYS A 243 14.50 -7.47 1.85
N ALA A 244 13.76 -7.21 0.78
CA ALA A 244 12.33 -7.45 0.76
C ALA A 244 12.03 -8.94 0.93
N THR A 245 11.02 -9.24 1.73
CA THR A 245 10.51 -10.59 1.96
C THR A 245 9.37 -10.93 1.00
N LEU A 246 8.93 -12.19 0.98
CA LEU A 246 7.71 -12.56 0.24
C LEU A 246 6.46 -11.88 0.80
N THR A 247 6.43 -11.57 2.11
CA THR A 247 5.35 -10.81 2.73
C THR A 247 5.33 -9.37 2.22
N ASP A 248 6.49 -8.76 2.02
CA ASP A 248 6.61 -7.44 1.41
C ASP A 248 6.13 -7.44 -0.03
N GLY A 249 6.47 -8.48 -0.80
CA GLY A 249 5.98 -8.66 -2.16
C GLY A 249 4.47 -8.82 -2.23
N ALA A 250 3.87 -9.58 -1.31
CA ALA A 250 2.41 -9.73 -1.24
C ALA A 250 1.71 -8.39 -0.92
N ARG A 251 2.28 -7.62 0.02
CA ARG A 251 1.82 -6.26 0.34
C ARG A 251 1.96 -5.34 -0.88
N ALA A 252 3.10 -5.35 -1.55
CA ALA A 252 3.36 -4.54 -2.73
C ALA A 252 2.38 -4.86 -3.86
N LEU A 253 2.09 -6.15 -4.11
CA LEU A 253 1.11 -6.53 -5.12
C LEU A 253 -0.29 -6.02 -4.79
N LEU A 254 -0.73 -6.11 -3.52
CA LEU A 254 -2.02 -5.54 -3.09
C LEU A 254 -2.08 -4.02 -3.29
N ASP A 255 -0.99 -3.30 -3.01
CA ASP A 255 -0.90 -1.86 -3.26
C ASP A 255 -1.04 -1.54 -4.77
N VAL A 256 -0.38 -2.32 -5.63
CA VAL A 256 -0.49 -2.20 -7.10
C VAL A 256 -1.91 -2.48 -7.58
N GLU A 257 -2.53 -3.56 -7.11
CA GLU A 257 -3.94 -3.89 -7.40
C GLU A 257 -4.87 -2.72 -7.03
N ALA A 258 -4.69 -2.15 -5.84
CA ALA A 258 -5.49 -1.05 -5.34
C ALA A 258 -5.29 0.25 -6.13
N ALA A 259 -4.03 0.57 -6.48
CA ALA A 259 -3.69 1.74 -7.28
C ALA A 259 -4.28 1.64 -8.70
N LEU A 260 -4.14 0.47 -9.34
CA LEU A 260 -4.71 0.21 -10.67
C LEU A 260 -6.23 0.28 -10.68
N ALA A 261 -6.91 -0.23 -9.63
CA ALA A 261 -8.36 -0.06 -9.47
C ALA A 261 -8.76 1.42 -9.38
N GLY A 262 -7.96 2.22 -8.66
CA GLY A 262 -8.14 3.67 -8.54
C GLY A 262 -7.83 4.46 -9.82
N GLY A 263 -7.28 3.81 -10.85
CA GLY A 263 -6.87 4.46 -12.10
C GLY A 263 -5.51 5.17 -12.02
N GLU A 264 -4.74 4.93 -10.96
CA GLU A 264 -3.36 5.40 -10.85
C GLU A 264 -2.46 4.72 -11.89
N ALA A 265 -1.38 5.40 -12.29
CA ALA A 265 -0.32 4.80 -13.07
C ALA A 265 0.74 4.20 -12.14
N VAL A 266 1.18 2.99 -12.47
CA VAL A 266 2.16 2.23 -11.68
C VAL A 266 3.39 1.98 -12.53
N ILE A 267 4.57 2.34 -12.03
CA ILE A 267 5.86 2.02 -12.64
C ILE A 267 6.64 1.12 -11.68
N ALA A 268 6.94 -0.10 -12.12
CA ALA A 268 7.68 -1.09 -11.34
C ALA A 268 9.13 -1.17 -11.80
N ILE A 269 10.04 -1.32 -10.84
CA ILE A 269 11.47 -1.50 -11.11
C ILE A 269 11.82 -2.99 -11.09
N VAL A 270 12.23 -3.53 -12.22
CA VAL A 270 12.32 -4.97 -12.44
C VAL A 270 13.68 -5.35 -13.01
N ASN A 271 13.99 -6.64 -12.97
CA ASN A 271 15.04 -7.24 -13.78
C ASN A 271 14.56 -7.40 -15.23
N ALA A 272 15.20 -6.71 -16.18
CA ALA A 272 14.83 -6.74 -17.60
C ALA A 272 14.83 -8.16 -18.19
N GLN A 273 15.83 -8.99 -17.84
CA GLN A 273 15.97 -10.32 -18.42
C GLN A 273 14.78 -11.21 -18.05
N ILE A 274 14.38 -11.22 -16.78
CA ILE A 274 13.26 -12.04 -16.31
C ILE A 274 11.98 -11.66 -17.07
N ILE A 275 11.70 -10.36 -17.19
CA ILE A 275 10.51 -9.87 -17.90
C ILE A 275 10.57 -10.20 -19.39
N TYR A 276 11.70 -9.93 -20.04
CA TYR A 276 11.87 -10.16 -21.47
C TYR A 276 11.75 -11.63 -21.85
N THR A 277 12.35 -12.53 -21.05
CA THR A 277 12.22 -13.98 -21.22
C THR A 277 10.81 -14.48 -20.91
N ALA A 278 10.15 -13.94 -19.87
CA ALA A 278 8.77 -14.29 -19.55
C ALA A 278 7.77 -13.85 -20.63
N ALA A 279 8.11 -12.82 -21.41
CA ALA A 279 7.38 -12.42 -22.61
C ALA A 279 7.63 -13.34 -23.82
N GLY A 280 8.43 -14.40 -23.68
CA GLY A 280 8.71 -15.40 -24.72
C GLY A 280 9.91 -15.10 -25.61
N ASN A 281 10.73 -14.10 -25.27
CA ASN A 281 11.87 -13.69 -26.09
C ASN A 281 13.20 -14.28 -25.59
N ALA A 282 14.15 -14.51 -26.50
CA ALA A 282 15.50 -14.96 -26.16
C ALA A 282 16.38 -13.78 -25.72
N TYR A 283 16.98 -13.86 -24.53
CA TYR A 283 17.86 -12.81 -24.01
C TYR A 283 19.34 -13.16 -24.28
N PRO A 284 20.13 -12.27 -24.93
CA PRO A 284 21.46 -12.62 -25.42
C PRO A 284 22.56 -12.67 -24.34
N THR A 285 22.38 -12.09 -23.15
CA THR A 285 23.41 -12.10 -22.07
C THR A 285 22.78 -12.03 -20.67
N PRO A 286 23.02 -12.98 -19.74
CA PRO A 286 22.39 -12.94 -18.43
C PRO A 286 22.78 -11.71 -17.58
N PHE A 287 21.81 -11.08 -16.92
CA PHE A 287 22.00 -10.01 -15.94
C PHE A 287 21.12 -10.25 -14.70
N PHE A 288 21.70 -10.18 -13.51
CA PHE A 288 21.08 -10.70 -12.27
C PHE A 288 20.50 -9.62 -11.33
N GLU A 289 20.58 -8.33 -11.68
CA GLU A 289 20.09 -7.22 -10.84
C GLU A 289 18.86 -6.53 -11.47
N ALA A 290 18.01 -5.91 -10.66
CA ALA A 290 16.98 -5.02 -11.20
C ALA A 290 17.64 -3.78 -11.82
N ASN A 291 17.23 -3.48 -13.04
CA ASN A 291 17.92 -2.52 -13.89
C ASN A 291 16.98 -1.82 -14.88
N HIS A 292 15.66 -2.02 -14.73
CA HIS A 292 14.70 -1.65 -15.75
C HIS A 292 13.40 -1.12 -15.14
N ALA A 293 12.85 -0.07 -15.73
CA ALA A 293 11.57 0.48 -15.33
C ALA A 293 10.52 0.16 -16.39
N ILE A 294 9.36 -0.34 -15.96
CA ILE A 294 8.23 -0.68 -16.83
C ILE A 294 6.94 -0.13 -16.23
N GLN A 295 5.96 0.25 -17.05
CA GLN A 295 4.63 0.60 -16.57
C GLN A 295 3.78 -0.68 -16.44
N VAL A 296 3.13 -0.86 -15.31
CA VAL A 296 2.08 -1.87 -15.12
C VAL A 296 0.75 -1.24 -15.54
N THR A 297 0.05 -1.90 -16.45
CA THR A 297 -1.20 -1.43 -17.06
C THR A 297 -2.44 -2.16 -16.54
N GLY A 298 -2.25 -3.35 -15.98
CA GLY A 298 -3.29 -4.13 -15.34
C GLY A 298 -2.76 -5.39 -14.65
N VAL A 299 -3.55 -5.94 -13.76
CA VAL A 299 -3.30 -7.21 -13.05
C VAL A 299 -4.58 -8.04 -13.11
N ASP A 300 -4.48 -9.26 -13.61
CA ASP A 300 -5.57 -10.23 -13.58
C ASP A 300 -5.11 -11.46 -12.79
N ILE A 301 -5.57 -11.54 -11.54
CA ILE A 301 -5.25 -12.63 -10.62
C ILE A 301 -5.90 -13.93 -11.07
N SER A 302 -7.07 -13.85 -11.72
CA SER A 302 -7.82 -15.03 -12.16
C SER A 302 -7.09 -15.79 -13.26
N THR A 303 -6.37 -15.08 -14.14
CA THR A 303 -5.54 -15.68 -15.20
C THR A 303 -4.05 -15.72 -14.86
N GLY A 304 -3.66 -15.15 -13.71
CA GLY A 304 -2.28 -15.14 -13.22
C GLY A 304 -1.37 -14.24 -14.03
N LYS A 305 -1.88 -13.08 -14.51
CA LYS A 305 -1.19 -12.17 -15.43
C LYS A 305 -1.01 -10.77 -14.87
N VAL A 306 0.13 -10.17 -15.21
CA VAL A 306 0.43 -8.74 -15.10
C VAL A 306 0.65 -8.23 -16.51
N TYR A 307 -0.01 -7.14 -16.89
CA TYR A 307 0.09 -6.55 -18.22
C TYR A 307 0.99 -5.33 -18.16
N VAL A 308 1.98 -5.23 -19.05
CA VAL A 308 3.01 -4.18 -18.96
C VAL A 308 3.25 -3.46 -20.28
N ASN A 309 3.49 -2.15 -20.18
CA ASN A 309 4.15 -1.39 -21.23
C ASN A 309 5.65 -1.35 -20.92
N ASP A 310 6.43 -2.00 -21.78
CA ASP A 310 7.89 -2.08 -21.68
C ASP A 310 8.50 -1.78 -23.06
N GLY A 311 9.35 -0.76 -23.14
CA GLY A 311 10.01 -0.34 -24.38
C GLY A 311 10.96 -1.39 -24.96
N ASN A 312 11.40 -2.37 -24.17
CA ASN A 312 12.17 -3.52 -24.67
C ASN A 312 11.31 -4.53 -25.42
N LEU A 313 10.00 -4.58 -25.14
CA LEU A 313 9.07 -5.48 -25.82
C LEU A 313 8.62 -4.89 -27.18
N MET A 314 7.71 -5.56 -27.87
CA MET A 314 7.26 -5.20 -29.23
C MET A 314 5.86 -4.61 -29.27
N THR A 315 5.09 -4.74 -28.18
CA THR A 315 3.68 -4.35 -28.09
C THR A 315 3.35 -3.83 -26.70
N GLY A 316 2.38 -2.93 -26.61
CA GLY A 316 1.81 -2.47 -25.35
C GLY A 316 1.02 -3.56 -24.63
N SER A 317 0.90 -3.40 -23.30
CA SER A 317 0.20 -4.30 -22.38
C SER A 317 0.53 -5.77 -22.62
N THR A 318 1.82 -6.07 -22.77
CA THR A 318 2.27 -7.45 -22.96
C THR A 318 2.03 -8.24 -21.68
N PRO A 319 1.38 -9.43 -21.74
CA PRO A 319 1.09 -10.23 -20.56
C PRO A 319 2.32 -10.97 -20.06
N ILE A 320 2.64 -10.79 -18.78
CA ILE A 320 3.68 -11.48 -18.02
C ILE A 320 3.00 -12.33 -16.95
N SER A 321 3.51 -13.52 -16.64
CA SER A 321 2.97 -14.27 -15.50
C SER A 321 3.27 -13.54 -14.19
N ILE A 322 2.33 -13.54 -13.23
CA ILE A 322 2.53 -12.92 -11.92
C ILE A 322 3.82 -13.45 -11.27
N GLY A 323 4.07 -14.76 -11.34
CA GLY A 323 5.29 -15.34 -10.77
C GLY A 323 6.59 -14.78 -11.37
N ALA A 324 6.65 -14.58 -12.69
CA ALA A 324 7.82 -13.99 -13.33
C ALA A 324 7.93 -12.49 -13.03
N PHE A 325 6.81 -11.76 -13.04
CA PHE A 325 6.79 -10.35 -12.67
C PHE A 325 7.28 -10.14 -11.23
N MET A 326 6.73 -10.87 -10.27
CA MET A 326 7.14 -10.80 -8.86
C MET A 326 8.61 -11.14 -8.68
N TRP A 327 9.13 -12.14 -9.40
CA TRP A 327 10.55 -12.48 -9.32
C TRP A 327 11.45 -11.38 -9.91
N GLY A 328 11.05 -10.78 -11.03
CA GLY A 328 11.75 -9.64 -11.62
C GLY A 328 11.73 -8.41 -10.72
N TRP A 329 10.59 -8.12 -10.10
CA TRP A 329 10.36 -6.95 -9.23
C TRP A 329 11.05 -7.09 -7.87
N MET A 330 11.19 -8.31 -7.34
CA MET A 330 11.96 -8.58 -6.11
C MET A 330 13.42 -8.11 -6.23
N GLY A 331 13.99 -8.07 -7.43
CA GLY A 331 15.37 -7.59 -7.65
C GLY A 331 15.58 -6.13 -7.26
N SER A 332 14.52 -5.33 -7.17
CA SER A 332 14.55 -3.93 -6.71
C SER A 332 13.94 -3.74 -5.32
N ASP A 333 13.73 -4.83 -4.58
CA ASP A 333 13.02 -4.81 -3.30
C ASP A 333 11.57 -4.27 -3.43
N PHE A 334 10.94 -4.56 -4.58
CA PHE A 334 9.60 -4.13 -4.98
C PHE A 334 9.43 -2.60 -5.13
N ASN A 335 10.52 -1.87 -5.40
CA ASN A 335 10.45 -0.43 -5.62
C ASN A 335 9.47 -0.06 -6.73
N THR A 336 8.60 0.90 -6.42
CA THR A 336 7.46 1.25 -7.27
C THR A 336 7.17 2.72 -7.21
N ILE A 337 6.94 3.33 -8.37
CA ILE A 337 6.45 4.69 -8.46
C ILE A 337 4.96 4.63 -8.74
N TYR A 338 4.19 5.30 -7.89
CA TYR A 338 2.76 5.53 -8.08
C TYR A 338 2.55 6.97 -8.53
N ALA A 339 1.65 7.17 -9.47
CA ALA A 339 1.27 8.49 -9.95
C ALA A 339 -0.23 8.58 -10.22
N GLU A 340 -0.80 9.74 -9.91
CA GLU A 340 -2.22 10.02 -10.10
C GLU A 340 -2.46 11.46 -10.52
N LYS A 341 -3.67 11.74 -11.01
CA LYS A 341 -4.11 13.12 -11.17
C LYS A 341 -4.25 13.74 -9.77
N PRO A 342 -3.76 14.97 -9.53
CA PRO A 342 -4.00 15.64 -8.27
C PRO A 342 -5.50 15.70 -8.00
N ALA A 343 -5.91 15.44 -6.75
CA ALA A 343 -7.28 15.65 -6.33
C ALA A 343 -7.71 17.07 -6.73
N GLN A 344 -8.77 17.19 -7.52
CA GLN A 344 -9.37 18.50 -7.77
C GLN A 344 -9.82 19.04 -6.41
N SER A 345 -9.16 20.08 -5.90
CA SER A 345 -9.62 20.75 -4.69
C SER A 345 -11.08 21.15 -4.90
N ALA A 346 -11.98 20.65 -4.06
CA ALA A 346 -13.37 21.10 -3.99
C ALA A 346 -13.41 22.57 -3.54
N ALA A 347 -13.15 23.48 -4.46
CA ALA A 347 -13.18 24.91 -4.25
C ALA A 347 -13.99 25.56 -5.38
N ALA A 348 -15.31 25.61 -5.20
CA ALA A 348 -16.22 26.69 -5.62
C ALA A 348 -17.68 26.23 -5.57
N ALA A 349 -18.21 26.05 -4.35
CA ALA A 349 -19.64 26.23 -4.10
C ALA A 349 -19.79 27.04 -2.81
N VAL A 350 -19.15 28.21 -2.76
CA VAL A 350 -19.62 29.28 -1.88
C VAL A 350 -20.82 29.88 -2.60
N ASP A 351 -21.97 29.38 -2.19
CA ASP A 351 -23.28 29.98 -2.40
C ASP A 351 -23.18 31.50 -2.21
N THR A 352 -23.24 32.25 -3.31
CA THR A 352 -23.49 33.69 -3.32
C THR A 352 -24.97 33.92 -3.62
N GLY A 353 -25.83 33.33 -2.80
CA GLY A 353 -27.26 33.59 -2.75
C GLY A 353 -27.62 34.65 -1.71
N ILE A 354 -27.11 35.89 -1.87
CA ILE A 354 -27.71 37.08 -1.25
C ILE A 354 -28.13 38.04 -2.36
N ALA A 355 -29.35 38.57 -2.20
CA ALA A 355 -30.12 39.53 -3.00
C ALA A 355 -31.07 38.85 -4.02
N ALA A 356 -32.38 39.09 -4.01
CA ALA A 356 -33.20 40.11 -3.34
C ALA A 356 -34.62 39.57 -3.07
#